data_AF-A0A847CMN4-F1
#
_entry.id   AF-A0A847CMN4-F1
#
_cell.length_a   1.000
_cell.length_b   1.000
_cell.length_c   1.000
_cell.angle_alpha   90.00
_cell.angle_beta   90.00
_cell.angle_gamma   90.00
#
_symmetry.space_group_name_H-M   'P 1'
#
loop_
_entity.id
_entity.type
_entity.pdbx_description
1 polymer ?
#
loop_
_entity_poly.entity_id
_entity_poly.type
_entity_poly.pdbx_seq_one_letter_code
_entity_poly.pdbx_strand_id
1 'polypeptide(L)'
;MNVIENQKFDEERALYGRTELLVKNCSFDGPADGESAFKECHGIEAEDCFFNLRYPFWHDSGLKIRGCEMTELCRASLWYSEHIEITDTKMYGIKALRECSDVVIENCDIISPEFGWSVNGIQMKNSTAESEYFMMRATDLNFSDVQFKGKYSFQYIKNAVFDNCVLDTKDAFWHSENVTVKNSVVKGEYLAWYSDGLTLINCKIIGTQPLCYCKNLTLINCEMVDTDLCFERSEVQAIITSSVDSIKNPLSGWIQVPEVGEIVMDVAETKSKVMISDVDFQTDEFQMIVSENKEFVKKFIQEEISQVQVASFYDTCFLRLDFVRMIGSGMEAVSYIKEKTGMYISYGKQNGRGEKEFLRINTACSRSVLEDNLYQLKDGITAYEKYCVERC
;
A
#
# COMPACT_ATOMS: atom_id res chain seq x y z
N MET A 1 -3.89 -36.58 9.05
CA MET A 1 -4.89 -35.91 8.21
C MET A 1 -5.83 -36.96 7.63
N ASN A 2 -7.13 -36.84 7.89
CA ASN A 2 -8.17 -37.69 7.29
C ASN A 2 -8.45 -37.23 5.85
N VAL A 3 -8.98 -38.10 4.99
CA VAL A 3 -9.29 -37.77 3.59
C VAL A 3 -10.75 -38.06 3.29
N ILE A 4 -11.42 -37.11 2.66
CA ILE A 4 -12.72 -37.26 2.00
C ILE A 4 -12.52 -36.96 0.53
N GLU A 5 -12.98 -37.86 -0.35
CA GLU A 5 -12.79 -37.70 -1.79
C GLU A 5 -14.01 -38.11 -2.60
N ASN A 6 -14.24 -37.42 -3.74
CA ASN A 6 -15.26 -37.76 -4.72
C ASN A 6 -16.69 -37.81 -4.16
N GLN A 7 -17.00 -36.94 -3.19
CA GLN A 7 -18.32 -36.87 -2.55
C GLN A 7 -19.11 -35.62 -2.98
N LYS A 8 -20.42 -35.69 -2.76
CA LYS A 8 -21.33 -34.56 -2.91
C LYS A 8 -22.02 -34.30 -1.58
N PHE A 9 -22.00 -33.04 -1.15
CA PHE A 9 -22.62 -32.54 0.07
C PHE A 9 -23.62 -31.46 -0.31
N ASP A 10 -24.83 -31.52 0.25
CA ASP A 10 -25.86 -30.50 0.02
C ASP A 10 -26.55 -30.02 1.31
N GLU A 11 -26.22 -30.65 2.43
CA GLU A 11 -26.77 -30.40 3.76
C GLU A 11 -26.12 -29.19 4.47
N GLU A 12 -26.85 -28.63 5.45
CA GLU A 12 -26.33 -27.59 6.34
C GLU A 12 -25.15 -28.15 7.17
N ARG A 13 -24.00 -27.45 7.12
CA ARG A 13 -22.78 -27.75 7.88
C ARG A 13 -22.31 -29.21 7.78
N ALA A 14 -22.30 -29.74 6.56
CA ALA A 14 -21.87 -31.10 6.23
C ALA A 14 -20.58 -31.56 6.94
N LEU A 15 -19.60 -30.67 7.12
CA LEU A 15 -18.30 -30.96 7.70
C LEU A 15 -18.00 -30.08 8.93
N TYR A 16 -19.04 -29.73 9.71
CA TYR A 16 -18.93 -28.94 10.93
C TYR A 16 -17.87 -29.46 11.91
N GLY A 17 -17.07 -28.54 12.47
CA GLY A 17 -16.18 -28.82 13.59
C GLY A 17 -15.07 -29.82 13.29
N ARG A 18 -14.75 -30.04 12.01
CA ARG A 18 -13.75 -31.04 11.61
C ARG A 18 -12.34 -30.48 11.79
N THR A 19 -11.42 -31.40 12.08
CA THR A 19 -10.02 -31.07 12.32
C THR A 19 -9.13 -32.00 11.48
N GLU A 20 -8.06 -31.44 10.90
CA GLU A 20 -7.04 -32.18 10.13
C GLU A 20 -7.64 -33.01 9.00
N LEU A 21 -8.28 -32.34 8.04
CA LEU A 21 -9.06 -32.96 6.98
C LEU A 21 -8.65 -32.44 5.60
N LEU A 22 -8.30 -33.38 4.72
CA LEU A 22 -8.18 -33.16 3.28
C LEU A 22 -9.51 -33.52 2.61
N VAL A 23 -10.10 -32.59 1.86
CA VAL A 23 -11.30 -32.78 1.05
C VAL A 23 -10.92 -32.59 -0.41
N LYS A 24 -11.08 -33.63 -1.22
CA LYS A 24 -10.57 -33.67 -2.58
C LYS A 24 -11.64 -34.02 -3.60
N ASN A 25 -11.69 -33.34 -4.74
CA ASN A 25 -12.63 -33.66 -5.82
C ASN A 25 -14.10 -33.74 -5.34
N CYS A 26 -14.48 -32.92 -4.36
CA CYS A 26 -15.83 -32.94 -3.80
C CYS A 26 -16.67 -31.77 -4.34
N SER A 27 -17.99 -31.93 -4.31
CA SER A 27 -18.95 -30.89 -4.68
C SER A 27 -19.84 -30.52 -3.50
N PHE A 28 -19.98 -29.22 -3.25
CA PHE A 28 -20.90 -28.64 -2.28
C PHE A 28 -22.01 -27.95 -3.05
N ASP A 29 -23.06 -28.69 -3.34
CA ASP A 29 -24.13 -28.35 -4.28
C ASP A 29 -25.30 -29.30 -4.06
N GLY A 30 -26.54 -28.86 -4.26
CA GLY A 30 -27.69 -29.76 -4.29
C GLY A 30 -28.99 -29.14 -3.79
N PRO A 31 -30.12 -29.88 -3.94
CA PRO A 31 -31.46 -29.36 -3.68
C PRO A 31 -31.74 -29.05 -2.20
N ALA A 32 -30.95 -29.59 -1.26
CA ALA A 32 -31.10 -29.26 0.15
C ALA A 32 -30.65 -27.82 0.48
N ASP A 33 -29.92 -27.15 -0.42
CA ASP A 33 -29.54 -25.74 -0.32
C ASP A 33 -28.89 -25.39 1.03
N GLY A 34 -28.03 -26.30 1.51
CA GLY A 34 -27.29 -26.16 2.75
C GLY A 34 -26.32 -24.98 2.73
N GLU A 35 -25.74 -24.71 3.88
CA GLU A 35 -24.83 -23.59 4.08
C GLU A 35 -23.77 -23.90 5.14
N SER A 36 -22.65 -23.19 5.08
CA SER A 36 -21.58 -23.30 6.09
C SER A 36 -20.98 -24.70 6.24
N ALA A 37 -20.67 -25.35 5.10
CA ALA A 37 -20.12 -26.71 5.06
C ALA A 37 -18.93 -26.91 6.01
N PHE A 38 -17.98 -25.99 6.00
CA PHE A 38 -16.83 -25.93 6.91
C PHE A 38 -17.04 -24.79 7.89
N LYS A 39 -17.76 -25.06 8.96
CA LYS A 39 -17.90 -24.11 10.06
C LYS A 39 -17.16 -24.59 11.28
N GLU A 40 -16.39 -23.70 11.91
CA GLU A 40 -15.62 -23.95 13.12
C GLU A 40 -14.58 -25.08 12.95
N CYS A 41 -13.93 -25.14 11.79
CA CYS A 41 -12.95 -26.18 11.47
C CYS A 41 -11.50 -25.74 11.70
N HIS A 42 -10.60 -26.72 11.77
CA HIS A 42 -9.16 -26.47 11.94
C HIS A 42 -8.30 -27.38 11.06
N GLY A 43 -7.29 -26.84 10.38
CA GLY A 43 -6.40 -27.66 9.53
C GLY A 43 -7.15 -28.33 8.38
N ILE A 44 -7.87 -27.52 7.58
CA ILE A 44 -8.65 -27.98 6.44
C ILE A 44 -7.86 -27.73 5.15
N GLU A 45 -7.76 -28.76 4.31
CA GLU A 45 -7.23 -28.64 2.95
C GLU A 45 -8.35 -29.02 1.97
N ALA A 46 -8.78 -28.09 1.13
CA ALA A 46 -9.75 -28.31 0.06
C ALA A 46 -9.02 -28.28 -1.29
N GLU A 47 -9.03 -29.40 -2.01
CA GLU A 47 -8.35 -29.57 -3.29
C GLU A 47 -9.35 -29.92 -4.39
N ASP A 48 -9.29 -29.22 -5.52
CA ASP A 48 -10.06 -29.54 -6.72
C ASP A 48 -11.58 -29.66 -6.44
N CYS A 49 -12.10 -28.83 -5.52
CA CYS A 49 -13.48 -28.86 -5.07
C CYS A 49 -14.35 -27.80 -5.76
N PHE A 50 -15.63 -28.11 -5.91
CA PHE A 50 -16.64 -27.22 -6.45
C PHE A 50 -17.59 -26.74 -5.35
N PHE A 51 -17.70 -25.43 -5.17
CA PHE A 51 -18.54 -24.79 -4.17
C PHE A 51 -19.63 -23.97 -4.83
N ASN A 52 -20.88 -24.39 -4.62
CA ASN A 52 -22.07 -23.74 -5.17
C ASN A 52 -23.12 -23.40 -4.11
N LEU A 53 -22.76 -23.58 -2.83
CA LEU A 53 -23.60 -23.32 -1.67
C LEU A 53 -23.03 -22.19 -0.81
N ARG A 54 -23.90 -21.60 0.00
CA ARG A 54 -23.58 -20.37 0.74
C ARG A 54 -22.57 -20.62 1.85
N TYR A 55 -21.71 -19.63 2.02
CA TYR A 55 -20.81 -19.48 3.16
C TYR A 55 -19.88 -20.67 3.44
N PRO A 56 -19.15 -21.24 2.44
CA PRO A 56 -18.46 -22.51 2.62
C PRO A 56 -17.51 -22.58 3.82
N PHE A 57 -16.75 -21.52 4.11
CA PHE A 57 -15.75 -21.48 5.18
C PHE A 57 -16.06 -20.38 6.20
N TRP A 58 -16.25 -20.74 7.47
CA TRP A 58 -16.70 -19.82 8.52
C TRP A 58 -16.10 -20.18 9.89
N HIS A 59 -15.36 -19.25 10.50
CA HIS A 59 -14.66 -19.47 11.77
C HIS A 59 -13.60 -20.58 11.70
N ASP A 60 -12.89 -20.67 10.58
CA ASP A 60 -11.86 -21.69 10.36
C ASP A 60 -10.46 -21.16 10.69
N SER A 61 -9.55 -22.06 11.05
CA SER A 61 -8.14 -21.74 11.30
C SER A 61 -7.22 -22.76 10.63
N GLY A 62 -6.25 -22.29 9.84
CA GLY A 62 -5.36 -23.18 9.07
C GLY A 62 -6.09 -23.78 7.86
N LEU A 63 -6.51 -22.92 6.94
CA LEU A 63 -7.30 -23.28 5.76
C LEU A 63 -6.44 -23.20 4.49
N LYS A 64 -6.39 -24.28 3.72
CA LYS A 64 -5.79 -24.29 2.38
C LYS A 64 -6.82 -24.63 1.34
N ILE A 65 -6.95 -23.81 0.30
CA ILE A 65 -7.87 -24.00 -0.82
C ILE A 65 -7.05 -23.98 -2.09
N ARG A 66 -7.08 -25.07 -2.87
CA ARG A 66 -6.29 -25.20 -4.09
C ARG A 66 -7.11 -25.75 -5.25
N GLY A 67 -6.99 -25.15 -6.42
CA GLY A 67 -7.63 -25.67 -7.64
C GLY A 67 -9.15 -25.67 -7.59
N CYS A 68 -9.74 -24.85 -6.73
CA CYS A 68 -11.18 -24.89 -6.47
C CYS A 68 -11.97 -23.88 -7.31
N GLU A 69 -13.27 -24.08 -7.39
CA GLU A 69 -14.21 -23.12 -7.99
C GLU A 69 -15.30 -22.77 -7.00
N MET A 70 -15.43 -21.48 -6.67
CA MET A 70 -16.54 -20.92 -5.88
C MET A 70 -17.42 -20.08 -6.79
N THR A 71 -18.69 -20.42 -6.88
CA THR A 71 -19.64 -19.70 -7.73
C THR A 71 -20.25 -18.48 -7.03
N GLU A 72 -20.98 -17.65 -7.78
CA GLU A 72 -21.72 -16.50 -7.23
C GLU A 72 -22.72 -16.89 -6.12
N LEU A 73 -23.19 -18.14 -6.10
CA LEU A 73 -24.11 -18.66 -5.11
C LEU A 73 -23.48 -18.85 -3.72
N CYS A 74 -22.15 -18.86 -3.63
CA CYS A 74 -21.46 -18.87 -2.34
C CYS A 74 -21.78 -17.65 -1.49
N ARG A 75 -22.22 -16.54 -2.12
CA ARG A 75 -22.52 -15.25 -1.48
C ARG A 75 -21.36 -14.69 -0.68
N ALA A 76 -21.07 -15.18 0.53
CA ALA A 76 -19.95 -14.76 1.37
C ALA A 76 -18.98 -15.92 1.65
N SER A 77 -17.99 -16.16 0.79
CA SER A 77 -17.31 -17.47 0.77
C SER A 77 -16.38 -17.76 1.96
N LEU A 78 -15.76 -16.73 2.54
CA LEU A 78 -14.91 -16.84 3.73
C LEU A 78 -15.22 -15.71 4.73
N TRP A 79 -15.37 -16.07 6.01
CA TRP A 79 -15.64 -15.13 7.10
C TRP A 79 -14.95 -15.56 8.40
N TYR A 80 -14.41 -14.60 9.17
CA TYR A 80 -13.87 -14.80 10.53
C TYR A 80 -12.84 -15.92 10.64
N SER A 81 -12.06 -16.12 9.57
CA SER A 81 -11.11 -17.22 9.46
C SER A 81 -9.68 -16.71 9.40
N GLU A 82 -8.72 -17.51 9.84
CA GLU A 82 -7.31 -17.13 9.96
C GLU A 82 -6.35 -18.20 9.41
N HIS A 83 -5.12 -17.79 9.08
CA HIS A 83 -4.10 -18.66 8.49
C HIS A 83 -4.60 -19.35 7.21
N ILE A 84 -4.87 -18.53 6.19
CA ILE A 84 -5.55 -18.93 4.96
C ILE A 84 -4.59 -18.90 3.78
N GLU A 85 -4.55 -19.98 3.00
CA GLU A 85 -3.84 -20.06 1.73
C GLU A 85 -4.83 -20.42 0.61
N ILE A 86 -4.91 -19.61 -0.44
CA ILE A 86 -5.80 -19.82 -1.58
C ILE A 86 -4.97 -19.77 -2.86
N THR A 87 -4.93 -20.87 -3.60
CA THR A 87 -4.11 -20.99 -4.82
C THR A 87 -4.91 -21.55 -5.98
N ASP A 88 -4.63 -21.07 -7.19
CA ASP A 88 -5.19 -21.58 -8.45
C ASP A 88 -6.73 -21.71 -8.42
N THR A 89 -7.41 -20.75 -7.80
CA THR A 89 -8.83 -20.85 -7.44
C THR A 89 -9.64 -19.71 -8.04
N LYS A 90 -10.87 -20.03 -8.49
CA LYS A 90 -11.87 -19.02 -8.87
C LYS A 90 -12.72 -18.68 -7.66
N MET A 91 -12.84 -17.39 -7.35
CA MET A 91 -13.59 -16.88 -6.21
C MET A 91 -14.66 -15.90 -6.68
N TYR A 92 -15.87 -16.41 -6.89
CA TYR A 92 -17.02 -15.58 -7.21
C TYR A 92 -17.96 -15.48 -6.01
N GLY A 93 -18.77 -14.42 -5.99
CA GLY A 93 -19.68 -14.18 -4.89
C GLY A 93 -20.00 -12.71 -4.73
N ILE A 94 -20.81 -12.40 -3.73
CA ILE A 94 -21.10 -11.02 -3.34
C ILE A 94 -19.99 -10.49 -2.42
N LYS A 95 -19.45 -11.38 -1.57
CA LYS A 95 -18.52 -11.10 -0.49
C LYS A 95 -17.49 -12.23 -0.39
N ALA A 96 -16.26 -11.89 -0.02
CA ALA A 96 -15.29 -12.88 0.48
C ALA A 96 -14.26 -12.22 1.40
N LEU A 97 -13.61 -13.04 2.23
CA LEU A 97 -12.59 -12.62 3.20
C LEU A 97 -13.05 -11.47 4.09
N ARG A 98 -14.17 -11.67 4.79
CA ARG A 98 -14.66 -10.69 5.76
C ARG A 98 -14.02 -10.95 7.12
N GLU A 99 -13.34 -9.94 7.66
CA GLU A 99 -12.73 -10.03 9.00
C GLU A 99 -11.82 -11.26 9.16
N CYS A 100 -11.04 -11.55 8.11
CA CYS A 100 -10.05 -12.63 8.08
C CYS A 100 -8.64 -12.10 8.40
N SER A 101 -7.72 -12.98 8.77
CA SER A 101 -6.32 -12.60 9.01
C SER A 101 -5.31 -13.63 8.52
N ASP A 102 -4.10 -13.16 8.21
CA ASP A 102 -3.00 -13.97 7.68
C ASP A 102 -3.41 -14.76 6.43
N VAL A 103 -3.62 -14.03 5.34
CA VAL A 103 -4.15 -14.56 4.08
C VAL A 103 -3.09 -14.53 2.99
N VAL A 104 -2.95 -15.62 2.25
CA VAL A 104 -2.14 -15.72 1.02
C VAL A 104 -3.05 -16.09 -0.15
N ILE A 105 -2.96 -15.33 -1.24
CA ILE A 105 -3.67 -15.58 -2.50
C ILE A 105 -2.65 -15.60 -3.65
N GLU A 106 -2.62 -16.66 -4.43
CA GLU A 106 -1.76 -16.77 -5.62
C GLU A 106 -2.49 -17.41 -6.80
N ASN A 107 -2.32 -16.84 -8.00
CA ASN A 107 -2.90 -17.34 -9.25
C ASN A 107 -4.44 -17.49 -9.22
N CYS A 108 -5.14 -16.55 -8.59
CA CYS A 108 -6.59 -16.62 -8.45
C CYS A 108 -7.31 -15.64 -9.38
N ASP A 109 -8.55 -15.99 -9.73
CA ASP A 109 -9.49 -15.12 -10.44
C ASP A 109 -10.67 -14.77 -9.54
N ILE A 110 -10.83 -13.47 -9.24
CA ILE A 110 -11.76 -12.98 -8.22
C ILE A 110 -12.79 -12.06 -8.87
N ILE A 111 -14.07 -12.35 -8.65
CA ILE A 111 -15.18 -11.46 -9.03
C ILE A 111 -16.09 -11.34 -7.81
N SER A 112 -15.97 -10.23 -7.09
CA SER A 112 -16.73 -10.02 -5.87
C SER A 112 -16.98 -8.54 -5.61
N PRO A 113 -18.24 -8.06 -5.62
CA PRO A 113 -18.58 -6.67 -5.29
C PRO A 113 -17.96 -6.18 -3.99
N GLU A 114 -17.87 -7.01 -2.95
CA GLU A 114 -17.14 -6.69 -1.72
C GLU A 114 -16.05 -7.74 -1.46
N PHE A 115 -14.80 -7.36 -1.27
CA PHE A 115 -13.73 -8.35 -1.03
C PHE A 115 -12.72 -7.84 -0.02
N GLY A 116 -12.32 -8.70 0.92
CA GLY A 116 -11.21 -8.41 1.84
C GLY A 116 -11.47 -7.29 2.84
N TRP A 117 -12.72 -7.09 3.27
CA TRP A 117 -13.03 -6.02 4.23
C TRP A 117 -12.53 -6.37 5.62
N SER A 118 -11.86 -5.40 6.25
CA SER A 118 -11.27 -5.52 7.58
C SER A 118 -10.32 -6.71 7.72
N VAL A 119 -9.64 -7.09 6.63
CA VAL A 119 -8.60 -8.12 6.68
C VAL A 119 -7.34 -7.56 7.33
N ASN A 120 -6.69 -8.36 8.19
CA ASN A 120 -5.39 -8.04 8.77
C ASN A 120 -4.32 -9.01 8.26
N GLY A 121 -3.37 -8.51 7.47
CA GLY A 121 -2.34 -9.34 6.86
C GLY A 121 -2.86 -10.08 5.64
N ILE A 122 -2.56 -9.57 4.45
CA ILE A 122 -2.87 -10.26 3.19
C ILE A 122 -1.77 -10.07 2.15
N GLN A 123 -1.38 -11.19 1.54
CA GLN A 123 -0.47 -11.25 0.39
C GLN A 123 -1.26 -11.73 -0.83
N MET A 124 -1.22 -10.97 -1.93
CA MET A 124 -1.87 -11.33 -3.18
C MET A 124 -0.88 -11.25 -4.33
N LYS A 125 -0.77 -12.33 -5.11
CA LYS A 125 0.19 -12.43 -6.21
C LYS A 125 -0.42 -13.02 -7.47
N ASN A 126 0.02 -12.53 -8.64
CA ASN A 126 -0.32 -13.12 -9.95
C ASN A 126 -1.84 -13.34 -10.15
N SER A 127 -2.67 -12.40 -9.71
CA SER A 127 -4.12 -12.60 -9.61
C SER A 127 -4.91 -11.51 -10.33
N THR A 128 -6.12 -11.85 -10.76
CA THR A 128 -7.11 -10.91 -11.31
C THR A 128 -8.22 -10.67 -10.29
N ALA A 129 -8.69 -9.43 -10.18
CA ALA A 129 -9.81 -9.09 -9.32
C ALA A 129 -10.72 -8.01 -9.92
N GLU A 130 -12.04 -8.27 -9.91
CA GLU A 130 -13.08 -7.28 -10.20
C GLU A 130 -13.98 -7.06 -8.97
N SER A 131 -14.10 -5.80 -8.52
CA SER A 131 -14.81 -5.48 -7.26
C SER A 131 -15.32 -4.04 -7.18
N GLU A 132 -16.43 -3.83 -6.47
CA GLU A 132 -16.90 -2.47 -6.18
C GLU A 132 -16.21 -1.88 -4.94
N TYR A 133 -16.09 -2.65 -3.85
CA TYR A 133 -15.43 -2.26 -2.61
C TYR A 133 -14.36 -3.30 -2.25
N PHE A 134 -13.15 -3.01 -2.67
CA PHE A 134 -12.01 -3.91 -2.51
C PHE A 134 -11.12 -3.47 -1.34
N MET A 135 -10.82 -4.39 -0.42
CA MET A 135 -9.92 -4.20 0.73
C MET A 135 -10.33 -3.05 1.67
N MET A 136 -11.63 -2.80 1.84
CA MET A 136 -12.11 -1.73 2.70
C MET A 136 -11.63 -1.93 4.15
N ARG A 137 -10.93 -0.94 4.72
CA ARG A 137 -10.39 -0.95 6.10
C ARG A 137 -9.42 -2.11 6.40
N ALA A 138 -8.81 -2.69 5.38
CA ALA A 138 -7.78 -3.71 5.57
C ALA A 138 -6.45 -3.10 6.07
N THR A 139 -5.65 -3.89 6.77
CA THR A 139 -4.30 -3.50 7.20
C THR A 139 -3.27 -4.55 6.83
N ASP A 140 -2.03 -4.10 6.61
CA ASP A 140 -0.87 -4.96 6.35
C ASP A 140 -1.02 -5.77 5.04
N LEU A 141 -1.03 -5.04 3.91
CA LEU A 141 -1.25 -5.60 2.58
C LEU A 141 0.03 -5.65 1.76
N ASN A 142 0.25 -6.73 1.01
CA ASN A 142 1.33 -6.85 0.03
C ASN A 142 0.82 -7.47 -1.27
N PHE A 143 0.82 -6.68 -2.34
CA PHE A 143 0.25 -7.04 -3.63
C PHE A 143 1.32 -6.96 -4.70
N SER A 144 1.49 -8.03 -5.48
CA SER A 144 2.45 -8.07 -6.59
C SER A 144 1.84 -8.72 -7.83
N ASP A 145 2.04 -8.12 -9.02
CA ASP A 145 1.57 -8.70 -10.28
C ASP A 145 0.03 -8.88 -10.30
N VAL A 146 -0.71 -7.90 -9.77
CA VAL A 146 -2.18 -7.92 -9.68
C VAL A 146 -2.80 -7.03 -10.74
N GLN A 147 -3.79 -7.57 -11.45
CA GLN A 147 -4.66 -6.83 -12.36
C GLN A 147 -6.01 -6.63 -11.71
N PHE A 148 -6.37 -5.38 -11.45
CA PHE A 148 -7.57 -5.02 -10.72
C PHE A 148 -8.47 -4.08 -11.53
N LYS A 149 -9.78 -4.36 -11.50
CA LYS A 149 -10.82 -3.47 -12.01
C LYS A 149 -11.87 -3.19 -10.94
N GLY A 150 -12.24 -1.93 -10.72
CA GLY A 150 -13.24 -1.62 -9.72
C GLY A 150 -13.76 -0.19 -9.62
N LYS A 151 -14.31 0.16 -8.46
CA LYS A 151 -14.90 1.48 -8.20
C LYS A 151 -14.37 2.16 -6.95
N TYR A 152 -14.54 1.58 -5.77
CA TYR A 152 -14.28 2.24 -4.49
C TYR A 152 -13.21 1.46 -3.71
N SER A 153 -12.03 1.37 -4.31
CA SER A 153 -11.01 0.42 -3.88
C SER A 153 -10.05 1.02 -2.87
N PHE A 154 -9.58 0.18 -1.95
CA PHE A 154 -8.54 0.52 -0.98
C PHE A 154 -8.91 1.68 -0.05
N GLN A 155 -10.21 1.83 0.27
CA GLN A 155 -10.64 2.88 1.20
C GLN A 155 -10.23 2.54 2.64
N TYR A 156 -9.63 3.50 3.33
CA TYR A 156 -9.22 3.42 4.74
C TYR A 156 -8.19 2.32 5.03
N ILE A 157 -7.40 1.90 4.04
CA ILE A 157 -6.35 0.90 4.27
C ILE A 157 -5.16 1.48 5.03
N LYS A 158 -4.42 0.61 5.73
CA LYS A 158 -3.18 1.00 6.42
C LYS A 158 -2.05 0.03 6.13
N ASN A 159 -0.82 0.53 6.05
CA ASN A 159 0.39 -0.27 5.87
C ASN A 159 0.29 -1.20 4.63
N ALA A 160 0.37 -0.63 3.43
CA ALA A 160 0.20 -1.41 2.21
C ALA A 160 1.33 -1.19 1.21
N VAL A 161 1.68 -2.25 0.49
CA VAL A 161 2.62 -2.23 -0.63
C VAL A 161 1.98 -2.85 -1.85
N PHE A 162 2.04 -2.15 -2.97
CA PHE A 162 1.62 -2.62 -4.30
C PHE A 162 2.80 -2.53 -5.26
N ASP A 163 3.10 -3.61 -5.97
CA ASP A 163 4.22 -3.69 -6.93
C ASP A 163 3.79 -4.34 -8.24
N ASN A 164 4.18 -3.73 -9.36
CA ASN A 164 3.88 -4.24 -10.69
C ASN A 164 2.37 -4.54 -10.90
N CYS A 165 1.50 -3.64 -10.43
CA CYS A 165 0.06 -3.79 -10.51
C CYS A 165 -0.54 -2.90 -11.61
N VAL A 166 -1.71 -3.33 -12.11
CA VAL A 166 -2.59 -2.48 -12.93
C VAL A 166 -3.89 -2.30 -12.15
N LEU A 167 -4.14 -1.07 -11.70
CA LEU A 167 -5.30 -0.72 -10.88
C LEU A 167 -6.21 0.22 -11.70
N ASP A 168 -7.23 -0.33 -12.35
CA ASP A 168 -8.26 0.43 -13.07
C ASP A 168 -9.50 0.57 -12.17
N THR A 169 -9.61 1.68 -11.46
CA THR A 169 -10.70 1.92 -10.52
C THR A 169 -11.31 3.29 -10.73
N LYS A 170 -12.50 3.53 -10.20
CA LYS A 170 -13.02 4.90 -10.12
C LYS A 170 -12.21 5.66 -9.08
N ASP A 171 -12.46 5.42 -7.79
CA ASP A 171 -11.73 5.97 -6.67
C ASP A 171 -10.73 4.92 -6.13
N ALA A 172 -9.56 5.37 -5.66
CA ALA A 172 -8.56 4.50 -5.02
C ALA A 172 -7.89 5.19 -3.83
N PHE A 173 -7.49 4.43 -2.82
CA PHE A 173 -6.64 4.90 -1.69
C PHE A 173 -7.21 6.07 -0.88
N TRP A 174 -8.54 6.21 -0.87
CA TRP A 174 -9.20 7.24 -0.08
C TRP A 174 -8.90 7.03 1.41
N HIS A 175 -8.41 8.06 2.11
CA HIS A 175 -8.04 7.98 3.53
C HIS A 175 -7.03 6.89 3.87
N SER A 176 -6.18 6.48 2.91
CA SER A 176 -5.15 5.48 3.17
C SER A 176 -4.03 6.04 4.04
N GLU A 177 -3.44 5.21 4.90
CA GLU A 177 -2.31 5.58 5.76
C GLU A 177 -1.10 4.68 5.48
N ASN A 178 0.08 5.28 5.25
CA ASN A 178 1.35 4.56 5.05
C ASN A 178 1.25 3.52 3.92
N VAL A 179 1.05 4.00 2.69
CA VAL A 179 0.92 3.16 1.48
C VAL A 179 2.06 3.44 0.52
N THR A 180 2.62 2.39 -0.07
CA THR A 180 3.61 2.48 -1.15
C THR A 180 3.11 1.76 -2.38
N VAL A 181 3.11 2.45 -3.52
CA VAL A 181 2.77 1.88 -4.83
C VAL A 181 4.00 2.03 -5.73
N LYS A 182 4.46 0.95 -6.34
CA LYS A 182 5.64 0.96 -7.21
C LYS A 182 5.41 0.24 -8.54
N ASN A 183 6.08 0.71 -9.59
CA ASN A 183 6.11 0.09 -10.92
C ASN A 183 4.70 -0.22 -11.47
N SER A 184 3.71 0.61 -11.15
CA SER A 184 2.30 0.28 -11.34
C SER A 184 1.58 1.31 -12.19
N VAL A 185 0.51 0.87 -12.85
CA VAL A 185 -0.46 1.77 -13.48
C VAL A 185 -1.63 1.97 -12.54
N VAL A 186 -1.96 3.21 -12.21
CA VAL A 186 -3.11 3.58 -11.38
C VAL A 186 -3.99 4.52 -12.17
N LYS A 187 -5.15 4.01 -12.58
CA LYS A 187 -6.14 4.76 -13.33
C LYS A 187 -7.37 4.96 -12.46
N GLY A 188 -7.82 6.20 -12.34
CA GLY A 188 -9.04 6.55 -11.64
C GLY A 188 -9.32 8.03 -11.48
N GLU A 189 -10.54 8.33 -11.08
CA GLU A 189 -11.03 9.62 -10.64
C GLU A 189 -10.72 9.79 -9.15
N TYR A 190 -10.30 10.99 -8.71
CA TYR A 190 -10.14 11.29 -7.28
C TYR A 190 -9.16 10.37 -6.52
N LEU A 191 -8.10 9.95 -7.20
CA LEU A 191 -7.07 9.09 -6.62
C LEU A 191 -6.51 9.66 -5.29
N ALA A 192 -6.46 8.82 -4.26
CA ALA A 192 -5.77 9.03 -2.99
C ALA A 192 -6.24 10.22 -2.14
N TRP A 193 -7.48 10.67 -2.33
CA TRP A 193 -8.01 11.79 -1.55
C TRP A 193 -7.87 11.56 -0.04
N TYR A 194 -7.35 12.56 0.66
CA TYR A 194 -7.11 12.55 2.11
C TYR A 194 -6.17 11.44 2.62
N SER A 195 -5.30 10.90 1.77
CA SER A 195 -4.26 9.96 2.19
C SER A 195 -3.19 10.64 3.06
N ASP A 196 -2.57 9.87 3.95
CA ASP A 196 -1.42 10.30 4.76
C ASP A 196 -0.25 9.31 4.58
N GLY A 197 0.87 9.79 4.05
CA GLY A 197 2.06 8.98 3.84
C GLY A 197 1.97 8.05 2.62
N LEU A 198 1.27 8.47 1.56
CA LEU A 198 1.28 7.78 0.27
C LEU A 198 2.59 8.07 -0.49
N THR A 199 3.26 7.01 -0.94
CA THR A 199 4.46 7.08 -1.79
C THR A 199 4.21 6.35 -3.11
N LEU A 200 4.35 7.03 -4.24
CA LEU A 200 4.28 6.44 -5.58
C LEU A 200 5.65 6.49 -6.26
N ILE A 201 6.08 5.37 -6.85
CA ILE A 201 7.41 5.21 -7.44
C ILE A 201 7.28 4.55 -8.81
N ASN A 202 7.82 5.17 -9.87
CA ASN A 202 7.77 4.60 -11.23
C ASN A 202 6.35 4.24 -11.64
N CYS A 203 5.37 5.07 -11.25
CA CYS A 203 3.96 4.82 -11.53
C CYS A 203 3.49 5.64 -12.73
N LYS A 204 2.54 5.08 -13.48
CA LYS A 204 1.72 5.83 -14.42
C LYS A 204 0.38 6.13 -13.78
N ILE A 205 0.05 7.40 -13.63
CA ILE A 205 -1.17 7.88 -12.97
C ILE A 205 -2.07 8.49 -14.04
N ILE A 206 -3.33 8.05 -14.08
CA ILE A 206 -4.27 8.45 -15.13
C ILE A 206 -5.60 8.88 -14.51
N GLY A 207 -6.08 10.07 -14.85
CA GLY A 207 -7.45 10.51 -14.53
C GLY A 207 -7.54 11.84 -13.76
N THR A 208 -8.78 12.29 -13.58
CA THR A 208 -9.11 13.64 -13.08
C THR A 208 -8.94 13.80 -11.57
N GLN A 209 -8.52 14.99 -11.15
CA GLN A 209 -8.37 15.40 -9.76
C GLN A 209 -7.61 14.42 -8.86
N PRO A 210 -6.47 13.86 -9.29
CA PRO A 210 -5.72 12.94 -8.47
C PRO A 210 -4.98 13.69 -7.35
N LEU A 211 -4.77 12.99 -6.23
CA LEU A 211 -3.82 13.32 -5.19
C LEU A 211 -4.17 14.60 -4.41
N CYS A 212 -5.45 14.89 -4.21
CA CYS A 212 -5.92 16.05 -3.45
C CYS A 212 -6.00 15.75 -1.94
N TYR A 213 -5.81 16.78 -1.12
CA TYR A 213 -5.89 16.78 0.34
C TYR A 213 -4.95 15.79 1.03
N CYS A 214 -3.86 15.40 0.35
CA CYS A 214 -2.92 14.42 0.86
C CYS A 214 -1.93 15.05 1.84
N LYS A 215 -1.49 14.28 2.83
CA LYS A 215 -0.37 14.62 3.73
C LYS A 215 0.81 13.69 3.47
N ASN A 216 2.02 14.21 3.63
CA ASN A 216 3.24 13.45 3.43
C ASN A 216 3.28 12.70 2.07
N LEU A 217 2.75 13.33 1.01
CA LEU A 217 2.64 12.72 -0.32
C LEU A 217 3.98 12.78 -1.03
N THR A 218 4.42 11.64 -1.56
CA THR A 218 5.68 11.53 -2.30
C THR A 218 5.47 10.86 -3.67
N LEU A 219 5.86 11.52 -4.75
CA LEU A 219 5.89 10.96 -6.10
C LEU A 219 7.34 10.94 -6.62
N ILE A 220 7.77 9.79 -7.12
CA ILE A 220 9.11 9.57 -7.62
C ILE A 220 9.00 8.99 -9.02
N ASN A 221 9.54 9.71 -10.01
CA ASN A 221 9.61 9.23 -11.39
C ASN A 221 8.22 8.78 -11.91
N CYS A 222 7.19 9.59 -11.67
CA CYS A 222 5.82 9.24 -12.06
C CYS A 222 5.43 9.90 -13.38
N GLU A 223 4.80 9.15 -14.27
CA GLU A 223 4.10 9.68 -15.44
C GLU A 223 2.67 10.03 -15.01
N MET A 224 2.17 11.19 -15.41
CA MET A 224 0.79 11.63 -15.21
C MET A 224 0.15 11.93 -16.58
N VAL A 225 -1.03 11.37 -16.82
CA VAL A 225 -1.77 11.46 -18.10
C VAL A 225 -3.23 11.80 -17.83
N ASP A 226 -3.78 12.76 -18.57
CA ASP A 226 -5.16 13.23 -18.41
C ASP A 226 -5.47 13.64 -16.96
N THR A 227 -4.52 14.34 -16.33
CA THR A 227 -4.55 14.72 -14.92
C THR A 227 -4.74 16.23 -14.77
N ASP A 228 -5.99 16.63 -14.57
CA ASP A 228 -6.37 18.00 -14.25
C ASP A 228 -6.57 18.20 -12.74
N LEU A 229 -6.48 19.46 -12.30
CA LEU A 229 -6.79 19.93 -10.95
C LEU A 229 -6.10 19.12 -9.85
N CYS A 230 -4.90 18.61 -10.12
CA CYS A 230 -4.20 17.72 -9.22
C CYS A 230 -3.59 18.48 -8.02
N PHE A 231 -3.38 17.74 -6.92
CA PHE A 231 -2.71 18.20 -5.70
C PHE A 231 -3.44 19.25 -4.84
N GLU A 232 -4.74 19.46 -5.03
CA GLU A 232 -5.48 20.47 -4.25
C GLU A 232 -5.30 20.27 -2.75
N ARG A 233 -4.69 21.27 -2.09
CA ARG A 233 -4.42 21.31 -0.66
C ARG A 233 -3.54 20.17 -0.14
N SER A 234 -2.70 19.58 -1.00
CA SER A 234 -1.77 18.51 -0.60
C SER A 234 -0.41 19.03 -0.13
N GLU A 235 0.19 18.32 0.83
CA GLU A 235 1.60 18.44 1.21
C GLU A 235 2.41 17.44 0.36
N VAL A 236 3.13 17.94 -0.65
CA VAL A 236 3.64 17.11 -1.74
C VAL A 236 5.12 17.30 -2.03
N GLN A 237 5.82 16.20 -2.29
CA GLN A 237 7.15 16.18 -2.92
C GLN A 237 7.05 15.31 -4.17
N ALA A 238 7.20 15.89 -5.36
CA ALA A 238 6.94 15.17 -6.59
C ALA A 238 7.99 15.44 -7.68
N ILE A 239 8.47 14.36 -8.31
CA ILE A 239 9.16 14.37 -9.59
C ILE A 239 8.25 13.70 -10.62
N ILE A 240 7.72 14.49 -11.55
CA ILE A 240 6.79 14.04 -12.60
C ILE A 240 7.51 14.11 -13.93
N THR A 241 7.46 13.03 -14.72
CA THR A 241 8.26 12.88 -15.95
C THR A 241 7.50 13.22 -17.23
N SER A 242 6.23 13.58 -17.13
CA SER A 242 5.38 13.98 -18.25
C SER A 242 4.79 15.38 -18.05
N SER A 243 4.19 15.93 -19.10
CA SER A 243 3.32 17.10 -18.97
C SER A 243 2.13 16.79 -18.06
N VAL A 244 1.68 17.79 -17.31
CA VAL A 244 0.48 17.72 -16.46
C VAL A 244 -0.55 18.75 -16.93
N ASP A 245 -1.83 18.39 -17.01
CA ASP A 245 -2.85 19.31 -17.53
C ASP A 245 -3.05 20.52 -16.62
N SER A 246 -3.27 20.29 -15.32
CA SER A 246 -3.30 21.40 -14.36
C SER A 246 -2.97 21.00 -12.92
N ILE A 247 -2.27 21.90 -12.23
CA ILE A 247 -1.94 21.81 -10.80
C ILE A 247 -2.75 22.86 -10.05
N LYS A 248 -3.45 22.46 -8.98
CA LYS A 248 -4.31 23.35 -8.20
C LYS A 248 -3.90 23.39 -6.75
N ASN A 249 -3.66 24.58 -6.22
CA ASN A 249 -3.53 24.91 -4.80
C ASN A 249 -2.74 23.90 -3.92
N PRO A 250 -1.56 23.40 -4.32
CA PRO A 250 -0.77 22.53 -3.45
C PRO A 250 -0.34 23.28 -2.19
N LEU A 251 -0.66 22.73 -1.01
CA LEU A 251 -0.53 23.44 0.27
C LEU A 251 0.93 23.72 0.63
N SER A 252 1.81 22.73 0.51
CA SER A 252 3.24 22.89 0.81
C SER A 252 4.11 21.84 0.10
N GLY A 253 5.42 22.04 0.14
CA GLY A 253 6.40 21.15 -0.49
C GLY A 253 6.82 21.64 -1.87
N TRP A 254 7.11 20.71 -2.80
CA TRP A 254 7.60 21.04 -4.13
C TRP A 254 7.17 20.01 -5.18
N ILE A 255 7.00 20.49 -6.41
CA ILE A 255 6.66 19.68 -7.58
C ILE A 255 7.64 20.07 -8.68
N GLN A 256 8.39 19.11 -9.22
CA GLN A 256 9.18 19.26 -10.44
C GLN A 256 8.43 18.57 -11.59
N VAL A 257 8.24 19.29 -12.69
CA VAL A 257 7.48 18.83 -13.86
C VAL A 257 8.07 19.45 -15.13
N PRO A 258 8.15 18.74 -16.26
CA PRO A 258 8.67 19.30 -17.51
C PRO A 258 7.75 20.36 -18.11
N GLU A 259 6.43 20.17 -18.03
CA GLU A 259 5.43 21.08 -18.57
C GLU A 259 4.14 21.00 -17.77
N VAL A 260 3.45 22.13 -17.62
CA VAL A 260 2.12 22.18 -17.00
C VAL A 260 1.22 23.12 -17.79
N GLY A 261 0.01 22.67 -18.11
CA GLY A 261 -0.96 23.46 -18.87
C GLY A 261 -1.46 24.68 -18.10
N GLU A 262 -1.93 24.46 -16.86
CA GLU A 262 -2.41 25.52 -15.97
C GLU A 262 -1.94 25.33 -14.53
N ILE A 263 -1.55 26.43 -13.87
CA ILE A 263 -1.28 26.47 -12.44
C ILE A 263 -2.30 27.39 -11.77
N VAL A 264 -3.16 26.83 -10.91
CA VAL A 264 -4.15 27.56 -10.13
C VAL A 264 -3.64 27.72 -8.70
N MET A 265 -3.39 28.96 -8.27
CA MET A 265 -2.93 29.31 -6.90
C MET A 265 -3.74 30.48 -6.34
N ASP A 266 -5.04 30.25 -6.10
CA ASP A 266 -6.00 31.27 -5.68
C ASP A 266 -6.36 31.23 -4.19
N VAL A 267 -5.74 30.33 -3.42
CA VAL A 267 -5.86 30.27 -1.95
C VAL A 267 -4.56 30.74 -1.26
N ALA A 268 -4.71 31.60 -0.26
CA ALA A 268 -3.59 32.27 0.41
C ALA A 268 -2.69 31.32 1.23
N GLU A 269 -3.20 30.13 1.59
CA GLU A 269 -2.45 29.13 2.36
C GLU A 269 -1.41 28.37 1.54
N THR A 270 -1.50 28.40 0.21
CA THR A 270 -0.60 27.68 -0.72
C THR A 270 0.82 28.22 -0.63
N LYS A 271 1.77 27.37 -0.23
CA LYS A 271 3.21 27.67 -0.12
C LYS A 271 4.10 26.71 -0.92
N SER A 272 3.52 25.80 -1.67
CA SER A 272 4.28 24.85 -2.48
C SER A 272 5.01 25.53 -3.63
N LYS A 273 6.16 24.98 -4.03
CA LYS A 273 6.95 25.45 -5.17
C LYS A 273 6.74 24.52 -6.37
N VAL A 274 6.24 25.06 -7.48
CA VAL A 274 6.20 24.35 -8.77
C VAL A 274 7.41 24.78 -9.59
N MET A 275 8.26 23.82 -9.97
CA MET A 275 9.48 24.02 -10.73
C MET A 275 9.29 23.39 -12.11
N ILE A 276 9.20 24.24 -13.12
CA ILE A 276 9.12 23.80 -14.52
C ILE A 276 10.55 23.66 -15.03
N SER A 277 10.99 22.44 -15.22
CA SER A 277 12.29 22.12 -15.78
C SER A 277 12.24 20.77 -16.45
N ASP A 278 13.11 20.53 -17.42
CA ASP A 278 13.40 19.18 -17.84
C ASP A 278 13.74 18.35 -16.58
N VAL A 279 13.11 17.20 -16.47
CA VAL A 279 13.56 16.19 -15.53
C VAL A 279 14.72 15.54 -16.24
N ASP A 280 15.93 15.71 -15.71
CA ASP A 280 17.10 14.99 -16.20
C ASP A 280 16.73 13.50 -16.22
N PHE A 281 16.48 13.00 -17.43
CA PHE A 281 16.01 11.65 -17.62
C PHE A 281 17.01 10.68 -17.00
N GLN A 282 16.48 9.53 -16.58
CA GLN A 282 17.20 8.33 -16.18
C GLN A 282 18.19 7.87 -17.25
N THR A 283 19.32 8.56 -17.37
CA THR A 283 20.53 8.00 -17.91
C THR A 283 21.07 7.00 -16.90
N ASP A 284 21.87 6.03 -17.36
CA ASP A 284 22.67 5.19 -16.47
C ASP A 284 23.47 6.05 -15.47
N GLU A 285 23.86 7.26 -15.88
CA GLU A 285 24.55 8.26 -15.07
C GLU A 285 23.69 8.81 -13.92
N PHE A 286 22.40 9.09 -14.12
CA PHE A 286 21.51 9.50 -13.01
C PHE A 286 21.29 8.37 -12.00
N GLN A 287 21.10 7.14 -12.47
CA GLN A 287 20.99 5.97 -11.59
C GLN A 287 22.30 5.71 -10.84
N MET A 288 23.44 5.95 -11.49
CA MET A 288 24.76 5.91 -10.86
C MET A 288 24.88 6.99 -9.78
N ILE A 289 24.49 8.24 -10.04
CA ILE A 289 24.48 9.33 -9.05
C ILE A 289 23.60 8.98 -7.85
N VAL A 290 22.38 8.48 -8.06
CA VAL A 290 21.49 8.06 -6.97
C VAL A 290 22.14 6.92 -6.17
N SER A 291 22.75 5.95 -6.83
CA SER A 291 23.44 4.82 -6.18
C SER A 291 24.64 5.28 -5.35
N GLU A 292 25.47 6.17 -5.90
CA GLU A 292 26.59 6.79 -5.18
C GLU A 292 26.11 7.65 -4.01
N ASN A 293 25.01 8.37 -4.18
CA ASN A 293 24.40 9.16 -3.12
C ASN A 293 23.88 8.28 -1.99
N LYS A 294 23.28 7.14 -2.31
CA LYS A 294 22.83 6.17 -1.31
C LYS A 294 23.98 5.62 -0.48
N GLU A 295 25.07 5.20 -1.12
CA GLU A 295 26.25 4.69 -0.43
C GLU A 295 26.90 5.74 0.47
N PHE A 296 26.95 6.99 0.01
CA PHE A 296 27.41 8.09 0.84
C PHE A 296 26.51 8.36 2.05
N VAL A 297 25.18 8.41 1.87
CA VAL A 297 24.24 8.61 2.99
C VAL A 297 24.43 7.51 4.02
N LYS A 298 24.52 6.25 3.60
CA LYS A 298 24.78 5.13 4.52
C LYS A 298 26.04 5.35 5.35
N LYS A 299 27.15 5.70 4.67
CA LYS A 299 28.43 5.95 5.33
C LYS A 299 28.33 7.13 6.30
N PHE A 300 27.80 8.26 5.84
CA PHE A 300 27.62 9.47 6.64
C PHE A 300 26.76 9.21 7.87
N ILE A 301 25.59 8.58 7.71
CA ILE A 301 24.70 8.27 8.84
C ILE A 301 25.40 7.36 9.86
N GLN A 302 26.09 6.31 9.38
CA GLN A 302 26.81 5.38 10.25
C GLN A 302 27.95 6.05 11.03
N GLU A 303 28.64 7.02 10.43
CA GLU A 303 29.79 7.71 11.03
C GLU A 303 29.37 8.91 11.91
N GLU A 304 28.32 9.63 11.52
CA GLU A 304 28.04 10.98 12.03
C GLU A 304 26.70 11.14 12.77
N ILE A 305 25.73 10.23 12.59
CA ILE A 305 24.38 10.33 13.19
C ILE A 305 23.95 9.00 13.82
N SER A 306 24.45 8.71 15.03
CA SER A 306 24.17 7.47 15.76
C SER A 306 22.70 7.23 16.16
N GLN A 307 21.87 8.28 16.09
CA GLN A 307 20.46 8.28 16.48
C GLN A 307 19.55 7.63 15.43
N VAL A 308 20.00 7.56 14.18
CA VAL A 308 19.25 6.99 13.06
C VAL A 308 20.04 5.91 12.35
N GLN A 309 19.35 4.96 11.73
CA GLN A 309 19.95 3.89 10.95
C GLN A 309 19.27 3.78 9.59
N VAL A 310 20.05 3.54 8.54
CA VAL A 310 19.47 3.22 7.23
C VAL A 310 18.79 1.85 7.31
N ALA A 311 17.46 1.80 7.12
CA ALA A 311 16.65 0.60 7.36
C ALA A 311 16.92 -0.52 6.34
N SER A 312 16.76 -0.20 5.05
CA SER A 312 17.14 -0.99 3.89
C SER A 312 16.79 -0.20 2.63
N PHE A 313 17.41 -0.55 1.51
CA PHE A 313 17.22 0.17 0.25
C PHE A 313 15.80 0.04 -0.27
N TYR A 314 15.26 1.16 -0.73
CA TYR A 314 14.23 1.14 -1.74
C TYR A 314 14.91 1.32 -3.10
N ASP A 315 14.39 0.67 -4.14
CA ASP A 315 14.69 0.93 -5.57
C ASP A 315 14.11 2.28 -5.99
N THR A 316 14.43 3.32 -5.22
CA THR A 316 13.89 4.67 -5.33
C THR A 316 15.00 5.68 -5.10
N CYS A 317 14.75 6.95 -5.37
CA CYS A 317 15.64 8.00 -4.94
C CYS A 317 15.49 8.39 -3.47
N PHE A 318 14.72 7.71 -2.63
CA PHE A 318 14.60 8.05 -1.20
C PHE A 318 15.13 6.94 -0.30
N LEU A 319 15.99 7.30 0.64
CA LEU A 319 16.44 6.39 1.70
C LEU A 319 15.62 6.59 2.97
N ARG A 320 15.17 5.48 3.53
CA ARG A 320 14.53 5.45 4.85
C ARG A 320 15.58 5.37 5.95
N LEU A 321 15.45 6.29 6.91
CA LEU A 321 16.28 6.36 8.12
C LEU A 321 15.39 6.06 9.33
N ASP A 322 15.51 4.87 9.89
CA ASP A 322 14.80 4.49 11.12
C ASP A 322 15.43 5.20 12.31
N PHE A 323 14.63 5.76 13.21
CA PHE A 323 15.12 6.19 14.51
C PHE A 323 15.45 4.94 15.36
N VAL A 324 16.66 4.90 15.91
CA VAL A 324 17.16 3.74 16.69
C VAL A 324 17.54 4.09 18.12
N ARG A 325 18.09 5.29 18.34
CA ARG A 325 18.61 5.73 19.66
C ARG A 325 18.49 7.25 19.77
N MET A 326 17.28 7.77 19.94
CA MET A 326 17.05 9.20 20.06
C MET A 326 16.35 9.54 21.37
N ILE A 327 16.76 10.64 22.01
CA ILE A 327 16.02 11.24 23.13
C ILE A 327 14.83 12.03 22.57
N GLY A 328 13.61 11.74 23.04
CA GLY A 328 12.38 12.37 22.56
C GLY A 328 11.64 11.51 21.52
N SER A 329 10.83 12.14 20.66
CA SER A 329 10.08 11.46 19.59
C SER A 329 10.51 11.93 18.19
N GLY A 330 10.46 11.03 17.21
CA GLY A 330 10.77 11.33 15.80
C GLY A 330 9.93 12.48 15.26
N MET A 331 8.63 12.48 15.56
CA MET A 331 7.69 13.53 15.13
C MET A 331 8.05 14.92 15.67
N GLU A 332 8.42 15.01 16.96
CA GLU A 332 8.85 16.28 17.56
C GLU A 332 10.20 16.74 17.02
N ALA A 333 11.14 15.81 16.83
CA ALA A 333 12.44 16.12 16.23
C ALA A 333 12.28 16.76 14.85
N VAL A 334 11.44 16.19 13.99
CA VAL A 334 11.16 16.72 12.64
C VAL A 334 10.56 18.12 12.71
N SER A 335 9.60 18.33 13.62
CA SER A 335 8.97 19.63 13.83
C SER A 335 9.98 20.68 14.30
N TYR A 336 10.85 20.31 15.24
CA TYR A 336 11.92 21.15 15.76
C TYR A 336 12.93 21.53 14.67
N ILE A 337 13.41 20.54 13.91
CA ILE A 337 14.37 20.75 12.82
C ILE A 337 13.78 21.69 11.77
N LYS A 338 12.53 21.48 11.37
CA LYS A 338 11.82 22.36 10.43
C LYS A 338 11.74 23.80 10.94
N GLU A 339 11.40 24.00 12.22
CA GLU A 339 11.31 25.34 12.82
C GLU A 339 12.68 26.04 12.86
N LYS A 340 13.75 25.33 13.21
CA LYS A 340 15.08 25.93 13.42
C LYS A 340 15.89 26.11 12.14
N THR A 341 15.75 25.21 11.18
CA THR A 341 16.60 25.17 9.98
C THR A 341 15.83 25.52 8.70
N GLY A 342 14.49 25.44 8.72
CA GLY A 342 13.68 25.50 7.51
C GLY A 342 13.76 24.23 6.64
N MET A 343 14.55 23.24 7.05
CA MET A 343 14.69 21.95 6.37
C MET A 343 13.38 21.16 6.47
N TYR A 344 12.89 20.68 5.34
CA TYR A 344 11.75 19.78 5.29
C TYR A 344 12.23 18.34 5.20
N ILE A 345 11.80 17.51 6.15
CA ILE A 345 12.11 16.09 6.18
C ILE A 345 10.81 15.33 6.23
N SER A 346 10.65 14.34 5.34
CA SER A 346 9.48 13.46 5.38
C SER A 346 9.59 12.56 6.61
N TYR A 347 8.56 12.59 7.44
CA TYR A 347 8.38 11.73 8.60
C TYR A 347 7.37 10.63 8.26
N GLY A 348 7.59 9.43 8.79
CA GLY A 348 6.61 8.36 8.77
C GLY A 348 6.65 7.55 10.05
N LYS A 349 5.52 6.92 10.37
CA LYS A 349 5.39 5.96 11.46
C LYS A 349 4.88 4.65 10.88
N GLN A 350 5.62 3.57 11.13
CA GLN A 350 5.18 2.22 10.80
C GLN A 350 4.43 1.64 12.00
N ASN A 351 3.14 1.34 11.83
CA ASN A 351 2.30 0.72 12.85
C ASN A 351 2.45 -0.81 12.79
N GLY A 352 2.63 -1.50 13.93
CA GLY A 352 2.85 -2.96 14.01
C GLY A 352 3.48 -3.41 15.34
N ARG A 353 3.90 -4.68 15.48
CA ARG A 353 4.69 -5.16 16.64
C ARG A 353 6.08 -4.49 16.62
N GLY A 354 6.20 -3.38 17.35
CA GLY A 354 7.37 -2.51 17.37
C GLY A 354 7.13 -1.30 16.50
N GLU A 355 6.45 -0.29 17.04
CA GLU A 355 6.26 1.00 16.37
C GLU A 355 7.63 1.58 16.00
N LYS A 356 7.85 1.84 14.71
CA LYS A 356 9.09 2.43 14.21
C LYS A 356 8.79 3.76 13.53
N GLU A 357 9.28 4.83 14.12
CA GLU A 357 9.35 6.14 13.49
C GLU A 357 10.54 6.15 12.51
N PHE A 358 10.36 6.81 11.37
CA PHE A 358 11.41 6.92 10.37
C PHE A 358 11.35 8.26 9.61
N LEU A 359 12.48 8.61 9.03
CA LEU A 359 12.64 9.73 8.10
C LEU A 359 12.85 9.21 6.69
N ARG A 360 12.54 10.02 5.67
CA ARG A 360 12.99 9.78 4.30
C ARG A 360 13.87 10.93 3.82
N ILE A 361 15.01 10.60 3.21
CA ILE A 361 15.93 11.57 2.60
C ILE A 361 16.03 11.35 1.08
N ASN A 362 15.94 12.43 0.30
CA ASN A 362 16.07 12.39 -1.15
C ASN A 362 17.54 12.27 -1.56
N THR A 363 17.88 11.21 -2.28
CA THR A 363 19.17 10.89 -2.90
C THR A 363 19.22 11.18 -4.40
N ALA A 364 18.10 11.56 -5.03
CA ALA A 364 18.08 12.16 -6.38
C ALA A 364 18.27 13.68 -6.26
N CYS A 365 19.45 14.09 -5.85
CA CYS A 365 19.89 15.48 -5.89
C CYS A 365 21.40 15.54 -6.12
N SER A 366 21.94 16.72 -6.43
CA SER A 366 23.39 16.90 -6.51
C SER A 366 24.05 16.55 -5.16
N ARG A 367 25.28 16.01 -5.22
CA ARG A 367 26.09 15.67 -4.03
C ARG A 367 26.12 16.79 -2.99
N SER A 368 26.31 18.05 -3.41
CA SER A 368 26.38 19.21 -2.51
C SER A 368 25.09 19.44 -1.73
N VAL A 369 23.94 19.44 -2.41
CA VAL A 369 22.62 19.55 -1.76
C VAL A 369 22.38 18.41 -0.78
N LEU A 370 22.79 17.18 -1.11
CA LEU A 370 22.67 16.03 -0.22
C LEU A 370 23.55 16.18 1.03
N GLU A 371 24.79 16.63 0.87
CA GLU A 371 25.72 16.92 1.96
C GLU A 371 25.16 17.99 2.89
N ASP A 372 24.70 19.12 2.33
CA ASP A 372 24.09 20.21 3.09
C ASP A 372 22.89 19.72 3.91
N ASN A 373 22.02 18.91 3.30
CA ASN A 373 20.87 18.30 3.97
C ASN A 373 21.29 17.36 5.11
N LEU A 374 22.32 16.54 4.91
CA LEU A 374 22.80 15.60 5.92
C LEU A 374 23.46 16.31 7.10
N TYR A 375 24.22 17.37 6.86
CA TYR A 375 24.78 18.20 7.93
C TYR A 375 23.68 18.94 8.70
N GLN A 376 22.68 19.50 8.02
CA GLN A 376 21.53 20.11 8.67
C GLN A 376 20.74 19.11 9.52
N LEU A 377 20.56 17.88 9.01
CA LEU A 377 19.92 16.80 9.76
C LEU A 377 20.72 16.44 11.02
N LYS A 378 22.04 16.27 10.90
CA LYS A 378 22.95 15.98 12.01
C LYS A 378 22.86 17.05 13.11
N ASP A 379 23.03 18.30 12.71
CA ASP A 379 23.03 19.44 13.63
C ASP A 379 21.64 19.61 14.27
N GLY A 380 20.59 19.41 13.48
CA GLY A 380 19.21 19.46 13.90
C GLY A 380 18.84 18.41 14.94
N ILE A 381 19.17 17.13 14.71
CA ILE A 381 18.96 16.04 15.67
C ILE A 381 19.75 16.31 16.96
N THR A 382 21.02 16.70 16.83
CA THR A 382 21.88 17.00 17.98
C THR A 382 21.33 18.15 18.81
N ALA A 383 20.82 19.20 18.16
CA ALA A 383 20.22 20.34 18.84
C ALA A 383 18.88 19.97 19.50
N TYR A 384 18.06 19.13 18.87
CA TYR A 384 16.82 18.63 19.46
C TYR A 384 17.07 17.81 20.71
N GLU A 385 18.02 16.87 20.70
CA GLU A 385 18.32 16.07 21.90
C GLU A 385 18.82 16.93 23.06
N LYS A 386 19.67 17.94 22.79
CA LYS A 386 20.08 18.92 23.81
C LYS A 386 18.88 19.67 24.39
N TYR A 387 17.97 20.12 23.52
CA TYR A 387 16.74 20.78 23.91
C TYR A 387 15.84 19.87 24.79
N CYS A 388 15.75 18.58 24.48
CA CYS A 388 15.03 17.62 25.32
C CYS A 388 15.69 17.45 26.69
N VAL A 389 17.03 17.32 26.74
CA VAL A 389 17.79 17.19 27.99
C VAL A 389 17.64 18.44 28.88
N GLU A 390 17.65 19.64 28.31
CA GLU A 390 17.49 20.89 29.06
C GLU A 390 16.09 21.07 29.67
N ARG A 391 15.09 20.29 29.23
CA ARG A 391 13.70 20.34 29.69
C ARG A 391 13.30 19.17 30.60
N CYS A 392 14.17 18.17 30.75
CA CYS A 392 14.06 17.07 31.71
C CYS A 392 14.75 17.46 33.02
#